data_AF-D0GJN0-F1
#
_entry.id   AF-D0GJN0-F1
#
_cell.length_a   1.000
_cell.length_b   1.000
_cell.length_c   1.000
_cell.angle_alpha   90.00
_cell.angle_beta   90.00
_cell.angle_gamma   90.00
#
_symmetry.space_group_name_H-M   'P 1'
#
loop_
_entity.id
_entity.type
_entity.pdbx_description
1 polymer ?
#
loop_
_entity_poly.entity_id
_entity_poly.type
_entity_poly.pdbx_seq_one_letter_code
_entity_poly.pdbx_strand_id
1 'polypeptide(L)'
;MIAIIIAAWVGLAYFMNFCLQMRIKRVFNSKRMTDERIVKEYKGLDVMSTIFIFYGGPVGFFLAKKKFIPELKKTMEEKMRERNIEF
;
A
#
# COMPACT_ATOMS: atom_id res chain seq x y z
N MET A 1 -29.41 -2.64 4.30
CA MET A 1 -28.82 -2.71 2.95
C MET A 1 -27.58 -1.83 2.82
N ILE A 2 -27.67 -0.51 3.05
CA ILE A 2 -26.54 0.43 2.98
C ILE A 2 -25.38 0.04 3.91
N ALA A 3 -25.67 -0.39 5.14
CA ALA A 3 -24.65 -0.84 6.09
C ALA A 3 -23.84 -2.06 5.59
N ILE A 4 -24.46 -2.99 4.86
CA ILE A 4 -23.80 -4.18 4.31
C ILE A 4 -22.85 -3.77 3.18
N ILE A 5 -23.26 -2.80 2.35
CA ILE A 5 -22.44 -2.26 1.25
C ILE A 5 -21.20 -1.55 1.82
N ILE A 6 -21.38 -0.72 2.85
CA ILE A 6 -20.26 -0.04 3.51
C ILE A 6 -19.32 -1.07 4.16
N ALA A 7 -19.86 -2.08 4.86
CA ALA A 7 -19.05 -3.14 5.46
C ALA A 7 -18.24 -3.92 4.41
N ALA A 8 -18.84 -4.21 3.24
CA ALA A 8 -18.15 -4.85 2.12
C ALA A 8 -17.01 -3.99 1.58
N TRP A 9 -17.22 -2.68 1.42
CA TRP A 9 -16.15 -1.75 1.01
C TRP A 9 -15.02 -1.65 2.02
N VAL A 10 -15.34 -1.59 3.31
CA VAL A 10 -14.33 -1.61 4.38
C VAL A 10 -13.54 -2.91 4.32
N GLY A 11 -14.20 -4.06 4.28
CA GLY A 11 -13.56 -5.37 4.21
C GLY A 11 -12.62 -5.50 3.00
N LEU A 12 -13.10 -5.08 1.83
CA LEU A 12 -12.30 -5.08 0.60
C LEU A 12 -11.09 -4.15 0.69
N ALA A 13 -11.24 -2.95 1.26
CA ALA A 13 -10.13 -2.03 1.46
C ALA A 13 -9.06 -2.62 2.40
N TYR A 14 -9.46 -3.24 3.51
CA TYR A 14 -8.51 -3.91 4.40
C TYR A 14 -7.82 -5.10 3.74
N PHE A 15 -8.56 -5.88 2.94
CA PHE A 15 -7.98 -6.99 2.18
C PHE A 15 -6.94 -6.50 1.15
N MET A 16 -7.25 -5.45 0.41
CA MET A 16 -6.31 -4.84 -0.54
C MET A 16 -5.05 -4.32 0.16
N ASN A 17 -5.19 -3.66 1.32
CA ASN A 17 -4.06 -3.22 2.12
C ASN A 17 -3.19 -4.40 2.56
N PHE A 18 -3.80 -5.49 3.02
CA PHE A 18 -3.09 -6.70 3.39
C PHE A 18 -2.31 -7.31 2.21
N CYS A 19 -2.91 -7.36 1.02
CA CYS A 19 -2.23 -7.81 -0.20
C CYS A 19 -1.01 -6.92 -0.54
N LEU A 20 -1.13 -5.61 -0.37
CA LEU A 20 -0.02 -4.68 -0.59
C LEU A 20 1.11 -4.87 0.43
N GLN A 21 0.79 -5.01 1.71
CA GLN A 21 1.78 -5.31 2.75
C GLN A 21 2.54 -6.61 2.44
N MET A 22 1.82 -7.66 2.02
CA MET A 22 2.45 -8.91 1.59
C MET A 22 3.35 -8.72 0.39
N ARG A 23 2.91 -7.96 -0.63
CA ARG A 23 3.72 -7.66 -1.81
C ARG A 23 5.01 -6.94 -1.43
N ILE A 24 4.91 -5.87 -0.63
CA ILE A 24 6.07 -5.11 -0.15
C ILE A 24 7.02 -6.00 0.64
N LYS A 25 6.51 -6.80 1.59
CA LYS A 25 7.34 -7.75 2.35
C LYS A 25 8.07 -8.75 1.44
N ARG A 26 7.40 -9.24 0.41
CA ARG A 26 7.96 -10.18 -0.57
C ARG A 26 9.04 -9.52 -1.43
N VAL A 27 8.85 -8.26 -1.81
CA VAL A 27 9.85 -7.43 -2.49
C VAL A 27 11.07 -7.27 -1.58
N PHE A 28 10.89 -6.87 -0.32
CA PHE A 28 11.97 -6.74 0.70
C PHE A 28 12.77 -8.00 1.00
N ASN A 29 12.15 -9.17 0.94
CA ASN A 29 12.82 -10.45 1.19
C ASN A 29 13.40 -11.09 -0.09
N SER A 30 13.21 -10.50 -1.27
CA SER A 30 13.72 -11.08 -2.52
C SER A 30 15.24 -10.92 -2.64
N LYS A 31 15.94 -12.00 -2.97
CA LYS A 31 17.39 -11.99 -3.26
C LYS A 31 17.77 -11.15 -4.49
N ARG A 32 16.81 -10.81 -5.37
CA ARG A 32 17.01 -9.99 -6.59
C ARG A 32 16.53 -8.54 -6.42
N MET A 33 16.48 -8.06 -5.19
CA MET A 33 16.08 -6.69 -4.93
C MET A 33 17.22 -5.73 -5.26
N THR A 34 16.95 -4.75 -6.14
CA THR A 34 17.80 -3.59 -6.37
C THR A 34 17.16 -2.33 -5.80
N ASP A 35 17.98 -1.36 -5.44
CA ASP A 35 17.52 -0.09 -4.84
C ASP A 35 16.58 0.66 -5.78
N GLU A 36 16.85 0.64 -7.08
CA GLU A 36 15.97 1.19 -8.12
C GLU A 36 14.55 0.60 -8.08
N ARG A 37 14.44 -0.70 -7.82
CA ARG A 37 13.15 -1.38 -7.76
C ARG A 37 12.36 -0.98 -6.52
N ILE A 38 13.06 -0.73 -5.41
CA ILE A 38 12.46 -0.25 -4.16
C ILE A 38 11.89 1.16 -4.36
N VAL A 39 12.68 2.07 -4.95
CA VAL A 39 12.25 3.43 -5.27
C VAL A 39 11.07 3.43 -6.24
N LYS A 40 11.08 2.54 -7.24
CA LYS A 40 9.97 2.39 -8.20
C LYS A 40 8.67 1.93 -7.53
N GLU A 41 8.73 0.95 -6.63
CA GLU A 41 7.56 0.50 -5.87
C GLU A 41 7.06 1.60 -4.91
N TYR A 42 7.96 2.39 -4.30
CA TYR A 42 7.58 3.54 -3.47
C TYR A 42 6.81 4.60 -4.26
N LYS A 43 7.31 4.99 -5.44
CA LYS A 43 6.59 5.92 -6.33
C LYS A 43 5.26 5.33 -6.81
N GLY A 44 5.19 4.00 -6.97
CA GLY A 44 3.98 3.27 -7.33
C GLY A 44 2.89 3.26 -6.25
N LEU A 45 3.22 3.47 -4.97
CA LEU A 45 2.25 3.50 -3.88
C LEU A 45 1.21 4.62 -4.04
N ASP A 46 1.58 5.79 -4.58
CA ASP A 46 0.62 6.86 -4.81
C ASP A 46 -0.43 6.47 -5.86
N VAL A 47 -0.01 5.73 -6.89
CA VAL A 47 -0.90 5.21 -7.95
C VAL A 47 -1.85 4.14 -7.40
N MET A 48 -1.44 3.41 -6.35
CA MET A 48 -2.30 2.42 -5.68
C MET A 48 -3.53 3.07 -5.04
N SER A 49 -3.47 4.35 -4.62
CA SER A 49 -4.64 5.09 -4.09
C SER A 49 -5.84 5.04 -5.05
N THR A 50 -5.57 5.14 -6.35
CA THR A 50 -6.57 5.11 -7.41
C THR A 50 -7.26 3.75 -7.47
N ILE A 51 -6.51 2.67 -7.26
CA ILE A 51 -7.06 1.30 -7.24
C ILE A 51 -7.99 1.12 -6.04
N PHE A 52 -7.68 1.72 -4.88
CA PHE A 52 -8.60 1.70 -3.74
C PHE A 52 -9.91 2.46 -3.98
N ILE A 53 -9.92 3.51 -4.80
CA ILE A 53 -11.17 4.17 -5.24
C ILE A 53 -12.01 3.21 -6.08
N PHE A 54 -11.38 2.58 -7.09
CA PHE A 54 -12.09 1.71 -8.04
C PHE A 54 -12.75 0.51 -7.36
N TYR A 55 -12.08 -0.11 -6.40
CA TYR A 55 -12.57 -1.33 -5.76
C TYR A 55 -13.26 -1.08 -4.41
N GLY A 56 -12.71 -0.21 -3.57
CA GLY A 56 -13.24 0.07 -2.23
C GLY A 56 -14.20 1.27 -2.15
N GLY A 57 -14.51 1.90 -3.28
CA GLY A 57 -15.36 3.07 -3.34
C GLY A 57 -14.83 4.26 -2.52
N PRO A 58 -15.70 5.20 -2.09
CA PRO A 58 -15.31 6.37 -1.31
C PRO A 58 -14.65 6.01 0.02
N VAL A 59 -15.09 4.92 0.64
CA VAL A 59 -14.56 4.43 1.92
C VAL A 59 -13.15 3.88 1.75
N GLY A 60 -12.93 3.06 0.72
CA GLY A 60 -11.61 2.54 0.37
C GLY A 60 -10.62 3.65 0.06
N PHE A 61 -11.04 4.69 -0.68
CA PHE A 61 -10.22 5.87 -0.92
C PHE A 61 -9.83 6.61 0.36
N PHE A 62 -10.81 6.86 1.23
CA PHE A 62 -10.58 7.57 2.48
C PHE A 62 -9.59 6.83 3.38
N LEU A 63 -9.77 5.51 3.52
CA LEU A 63 -8.87 4.66 4.29
C LEU A 63 -7.48 4.57 3.65
N ALA A 64 -7.41 4.44 2.31
CA ALA A 64 -6.13 4.40 1.61
C ALA A 64 -5.32 5.68 1.79
N LYS A 65 -5.96 6.84 1.59
CA LYS A 65 -5.31 8.14 1.67
C LYS A 65 -4.92 8.53 3.08
N LYS A 66 -5.78 8.28 4.08
CA LYS A 66 -5.52 8.71 5.46
C LYS A 66 -4.71 7.72 6.28
N LYS A 67 -4.76 6.42 5.96
CA LYS A 67 -4.19 5.38 6.82
C LYS A 67 -3.23 4.48 6.05
N PHE A 68 -3.71 3.74 5.05
CA PHE A 68 -2.93 2.63 4.49
C PHE A 68 -1.67 3.08 3.75
N ILE A 69 -1.79 4.03 2.82
CA ILE A 69 -0.64 4.48 2.01
C ILE A 69 0.40 5.21 2.85
N PRO A 70 0.03 6.14 3.76
CA PRO A 70 0.99 6.71 4.71
C PRO A 70 1.73 5.67 5.55
N GLU A 71 1.03 4.67 6.09
CA GLU A 71 1.64 3.58 6.88
C GLU A 71 2.59 2.73 6.04
N LEU A 72 2.20 2.40 4.80
CA LEU A 72 3.03 1.65 3.85
C LEU A 72 4.28 2.44 3.46
N LYS A 73 4.14 3.73 3.14
CA LYS A 73 5.26 4.62 2.81
C LYS A 73 6.25 4.71 3.97
N LYS A 74 5.77 4.94 5.19
CA LYS A 74 6.61 4.97 6.40
C LYS A 74 7.39 3.66 6.57
N THR A 75 6.71 2.52 6.41
CA THR A 75 7.34 1.19 6.51
C THR A 75 8.42 1.00 5.43
N MET A 76 8.17 1.48 4.21
CA MET A 76 9.15 1.40 3.12
C MET A 76 10.34 2.33 3.37
N GLU A 77 10.11 3.55 3.85
CA GLU A 77 11.15 4.52 4.19
C GLU A 77 12.06 4.02 5.31
N GLU A 78 11.49 3.41 6.35
CA GLU A 78 12.27 2.78 7.43
C GLU A 78 13.19 1.69 6.87
N LYS A 79 12.66 0.81 6.01
CA LYS A 79 13.46 -0.25 5.37
C LYS A 79 14.49 0.25 4.35
N MET A 80 14.22 1.36 3.68
CA MET A 80 15.19 2.00 2.79
C MET A 80 16.34 2.61 3.60
N ARG A 81 16.02 3.25 4.74
CA ARG A 81 17.01 3.80 5.67
C ARG A 81 17.91 2.72 6.25
N GLU A 82 17.36 1.58 6.66
CA GLU A 82 18.15 0.42 7.10
C GLU A 82 19.17 -0.07 6.05
N ARG A 83 18.93 0.22 4.76
CA ARG A 83 19.80 -0.16 3.64
C ARG A 83 20.65 0.99 3.10
N ASN A 84 20.62 2.17 3.72
CA ASN A 84 21.29 3.40 3.24
C ASN A 84 20.94 3.77 1.78
N ILE A 85 19.68 3.61 1.39
CA ILE A 85 19.20 4.02 0.06
C ILE A 85 18.86 5.51 0.11
N GLU A 86 19.60 6.35 -0.63
CA GLU A 86 19.32 7.78 -0.78
C GLU A 86 18.14 8.02 -1.74
N PHE A 87 17.40 9.10 -1.48
CA PHE A 87 16.09 9.42 -2.07
C PHE A 87 16.16 10.43 -3.21
#